data_AF-A0A1X7S2Q0-F1
#
_entry.id   AF-A0A1X7S2Q0-F1
#
_cell.length_a   1.000
_cell.length_b   1.000
_cell.length_c   1.000
_cell.angle_alpha   90.00
_cell.angle_beta   90.00
_cell.angle_gamma   90.00
#
_symmetry.space_group_name_H-M   'P 1'
#
loop_
_entity.id
_entity.type
_entity.pdbx_description
1 polymer ?
#
loop_
_entity_poly.entity_id
_entity_poly.type
_entity_poly.pdbx_seq_one_letter_code
_entity_poly.pdbx_strand_id
1 'polypeptide(L)'
;MSYKQWLNATKPKVAGTASLHNFFTDLDYFNLLSSVAGITGNVSQSNFSAGNCFQDALARQRTMQGKPAVSINLGLVMGVGLVADRGQNLQTELARTIRKTQLPIDFVLKLLEHSILFLSKTNPDDSQVVTGFGCFDALVDDPTIRRDRRLGTKIAEMEATTASLSASDRTRFLLRQLALKGSTLDTSEASTITSELLISQIADLFGMQATAIDQSTVPLPHYGMESLVAV
;
A
#
# COMPACT_ATOMS: atom_id res chain seq x y z
N MET A 1 11.02 -28.43 5.95
CA MET A 1 10.00 -28.11 6.98
C MET A 1 9.37 -29.41 7.45
N SER A 2 9.35 -29.68 8.75
CA SER A 2 8.71 -30.87 9.33
C SER A 2 7.21 -30.67 9.58
N TYR A 3 6.46 -31.75 9.76
CA TYR A 3 5.03 -31.69 10.10
C TYR A 3 4.77 -30.91 11.40
N LYS A 4 5.61 -31.09 12.43
CA LYS A 4 5.51 -30.33 13.68
C LYS A 4 5.69 -28.82 13.45
N GLN A 5 6.66 -28.43 12.62
CA GLN A 5 6.87 -27.02 12.26
C GLN A 5 5.71 -26.44 11.45
N TRP A 6 5.11 -27.24 10.56
CA TRP A 6 3.89 -26.85 9.85
C TRP A 6 2.74 -26.57 10.82
N LEU A 7 2.45 -27.53 11.72
CA LEU A 7 1.37 -27.41 12.69
C LEU A 7 1.57 -26.22 13.64
N ASN A 8 2.79 -25.99 14.11
CA ASN A 8 3.07 -24.89 15.04
C ASN A 8 2.75 -23.51 14.41
N ALA A 9 3.01 -23.33 13.12
CA ALA A 9 2.70 -22.09 12.43
C ALA A 9 1.21 -21.99 12.04
N THR A 10 0.59 -23.10 11.63
CA THR A 10 -0.77 -23.09 11.07
C THR A 10 -1.86 -23.18 12.13
N LYS A 11 -1.70 -23.98 13.19
CA LYS A 11 -2.71 -24.17 14.24
C LYS A 11 -3.30 -22.87 14.81
N PRO A 12 -2.50 -21.86 15.23
CA PRO A 12 -3.09 -20.64 15.81
C PRO A 12 -3.93 -19.86 14.79
N LYS A 13 -3.51 -19.82 13.52
CA LYS A 13 -4.22 -19.10 12.46
C LYS A 13 -5.40 -19.86 11.88
N VAL A 14 -5.32 -21.19 11.79
CA VAL A 14 -6.36 -22.04 11.21
C VAL A 14 -7.34 -22.50 12.28
N ALA A 15 -6.90 -23.37 13.19
CA ALA A 15 -7.77 -23.92 14.22
C ALA A 15 -8.26 -22.82 15.18
N GLY A 16 -7.38 -21.90 15.58
CA GLY A 16 -7.75 -20.81 16.48
C GLY A 16 -8.86 -19.94 15.91
N THR A 17 -8.74 -19.51 14.65
CA THR A 17 -9.76 -18.63 14.04
C THR A 17 -11.02 -19.38 13.64
N ALA A 18 -10.92 -20.65 13.23
CA ALA A 18 -12.08 -21.51 13.02
C ALA A 18 -12.89 -21.68 14.31
N SER A 19 -12.22 -21.89 15.45
CA SER A 19 -12.87 -21.93 16.76
C SER A 19 -13.59 -20.62 17.09
N LEU A 20 -12.95 -19.46 16.86
CA LEU A 20 -13.59 -18.16 17.07
C LEU A 20 -14.82 -17.97 16.17
N HIS A 21 -14.74 -18.36 14.89
CA HIS A 21 -15.85 -18.29 13.94
C HIS A 21 -17.04 -19.14 14.40
N ASN A 22 -16.78 -20.36 14.88
CA ASN A 22 -17.82 -21.29 15.31
C ASN A 22 -18.46 -20.88 16.64
N PHE A 23 -17.67 -20.34 17.57
CA PHE A 23 -18.14 -20.01 18.91
C PHE A 23 -18.86 -18.66 18.96
N PHE A 24 -18.38 -17.66 18.20
CA PHE A 24 -18.94 -16.32 18.19
C PHE A 24 -19.75 -16.08 16.90
N THR A 25 -21.06 -16.30 17.02
CA THR A 25 -22.00 -16.20 15.91
C THR A 25 -22.55 -14.80 15.70
N ASP A 26 -22.66 -14.01 16.76
CA ASP A 26 -23.22 -12.66 16.77
C ASP A 26 -22.18 -11.69 17.32
N LEU A 27 -21.57 -10.90 16.43
CA LEU A 27 -20.50 -9.97 16.73
C LEU A 27 -20.70 -8.72 15.90
N ASP A 28 -20.36 -7.56 16.44
CA ASP A 28 -20.36 -6.31 15.68
C ASP A 28 -19.21 -6.24 14.67
N TYR A 29 -18.09 -6.91 14.96
CA TYR A 29 -16.91 -6.98 14.10
C TYR A 29 -16.12 -8.29 14.27
N PHE A 30 -15.40 -8.68 13.22
CA PHE A 30 -14.51 -9.84 13.24
C PHE A 30 -13.24 -9.56 12.43
N ASN A 31 -12.24 -8.97 13.08
CA ASN A 31 -10.98 -8.59 12.43
C ASN A 31 -9.95 -9.71 12.54
N LEU A 32 -9.39 -10.13 11.40
CA LEU A 32 -8.31 -11.11 11.31
C LEU A 32 -7.01 -10.42 10.89
N LEU A 33 -6.00 -10.49 11.75
CA LEU A 33 -4.66 -10.04 11.40
C LEU A 33 -3.96 -11.11 10.56
N SER A 34 -4.02 -10.92 9.24
CA SER A 34 -3.36 -11.72 8.23
C SER A 34 -2.05 -11.05 7.78
N SER A 35 -1.44 -11.55 6.71
CA SER A 35 -0.22 -10.99 6.15
C SER A 35 -0.28 -10.99 4.63
N VAL A 36 0.33 -9.97 4.02
CA VAL A 36 0.54 -9.91 2.56
C VAL A 36 1.36 -11.09 2.03
N ALA A 37 2.09 -11.79 2.91
CA ALA A 37 2.76 -13.05 2.57
C ALA A 37 1.78 -14.18 2.18
N GLY A 38 0.50 -14.11 2.59
CA GLY A 38 -0.54 -15.02 2.11
C GLY A 38 -0.90 -14.82 0.63
N ILE A 39 -0.65 -13.62 0.10
CA ILE A 39 -0.98 -13.27 -1.29
C ILE A 39 0.23 -13.49 -2.20
N THR A 40 1.36 -12.90 -1.79
CA THR A 40 2.60 -12.86 -2.58
C THR A 40 3.48 -14.09 -2.38
N GLY A 41 3.28 -14.82 -1.29
CA GLY A 41 4.27 -15.78 -0.81
C GLY A 41 5.50 -15.07 -0.23
N ASN A 42 6.30 -15.85 0.50
CA ASN A 42 7.63 -15.50 0.94
C ASN A 42 8.46 -16.79 0.91
N VAL A 43 9.71 -16.73 0.46
CA VAL A 43 10.62 -17.89 0.46
C VAL A 43 10.71 -18.48 1.87
N SER A 44 10.64 -19.81 1.96
CA SER A 44 10.71 -20.55 3.24
C SER A 44 9.57 -20.29 4.24
N GLN A 45 8.47 -19.64 3.83
CA GLN A 45 7.34 -19.30 4.71
C GLN A 45 6.00 -19.92 4.25
N SER A 46 6.02 -21.08 3.58
CA SER A 46 4.79 -21.69 3.04
C SER A 46 3.74 -22.03 4.11
N ASN A 47 4.14 -22.49 5.29
CA ASN A 47 3.25 -22.71 6.43
C ASN A 47 2.64 -21.42 6.97
N PHE A 48 3.42 -20.34 7.01
CA PHE A 48 2.95 -19.01 7.42
C PHE A 48 1.96 -18.45 6.40
N SER A 49 2.28 -18.50 5.11
CA SER A 49 1.38 -18.10 4.03
C SER A 49 0.07 -18.88 4.07
N ALA A 50 0.11 -20.20 4.24
CA ALA A 50 -1.08 -21.05 4.31
C ALA A 50 -2.05 -20.63 5.44
N GLY A 51 -1.53 -20.35 6.63
CA GLY A 51 -2.35 -19.86 7.75
C GLY A 51 -3.00 -18.50 7.47
N ASN A 52 -2.29 -17.60 6.79
CA ASN A 52 -2.83 -16.30 6.39
C ASN A 52 -3.90 -16.43 5.30
N CYS A 53 -3.67 -17.26 4.27
CA CYS A 53 -4.67 -17.53 3.22
C CYS A 53 -5.96 -18.10 3.80
N PHE A 54 -5.87 -18.96 4.83
CA PHE A 54 -7.05 -19.48 5.51
C PHE A 54 -7.88 -18.35 6.15
N GLN A 55 -7.23 -17.41 6.83
CA GLN A 55 -7.92 -16.26 7.42
C GLN A 55 -8.59 -15.38 6.37
N ASP A 56 -7.92 -15.17 5.24
CA ASP A 56 -8.47 -14.41 4.11
C ASP A 56 -9.74 -15.10 3.55
N ALA A 57 -9.68 -16.42 3.35
CA ALA A 57 -10.83 -17.19 2.90
C ALA A 57 -11.98 -17.23 3.92
N LEU A 58 -11.65 -17.34 5.21
CA LEU A 58 -12.64 -17.36 6.29
C LEU A 58 -13.37 -16.02 6.42
N ALA A 59 -12.67 -14.89 6.26
CA ALA A 59 -13.30 -13.58 6.24
C ALA A 59 -14.32 -13.48 5.10
N ARG A 60 -13.91 -13.85 3.88
CA ARG A 60 -14.79 -13.89 2.71
C ARG A 60 -16.01 -14.80 2.92
N GLN A 61 -15.79 -15.97 3.51
CA GLN A 61 -16.87 -16.90 3.85
C GLN A 61 -17.85 -16.28 4.87
N ARG A 62 -17.37 -15.64 5.94
CA ARG A 62 -18.23 -14.97 6.93
C ARG A 62 -19.07 -13.88 6.26
N THR A 63 -18.47 -13.03 5.43
CA THR A 63 -19.19 -11.96 4.73
C THR A 63 -20.23 -12.49 3.75
N MET A 64 -19.94 -13.60 3.03
CA MET A 64 -20.95 -14.26 2.18
C MET A 64 -22.16 -14.79 2.97
N GLN A 65 -21.97 -15.09 4.26
CA GLN A 65 -23.04 -15.48 5.16
C GLN A 65 -23.75 -14.29 5.82
N GLY A 66 -23.46 -13.06 5.38
CA GLY A 66 -23.99 -11.84 5.99
C GLY A 66 -23.43 -11.55 7.39
N LYS A 67 -22.31 -12.19 7.77
CA LYS A 67 -21.64 -11.95 9.05
C LYS A 67 -20.46 -11.00 8.86
N PRO A 68 -20.20 -10.10 9.81
CA PRO A 68 -19.05 -9.21 9.72
C PRO A 68 -17.76 -10.01 9.75
N ALA A 69 -16.83 -9.66 8.86
CA ALA A 69 -15.43 -10.05 8.92
C ALA A 69 -14.56 -9.22 7.98
N VAL A 70 -13.35 -8.89 8.43
CA VAL A 70 -12.30 -8.28 7.61
C VAL A 70 -10.98 -8.98 7.89
N SER A 71 -10.33 -9.49 6.85
CA SER A 71 -8.94 -9.93 6.90
C SER A 71 -8.02 -8.80 6.49
N ILE A 72 -7.13 -8.39 7.38
CA ILE A 72 -6.15 -7.34 7.15
C ILE A 72 -4.80 -8.00 6.86
N ASN A 73 -4.40 -8.04 5.60
CA ASN A 73 -3.11 -8.54 5.17
C ASN A 73 -2.03 -7.48 5.46
N LEU A 74 -1.38 -7.61 6.62
CA LEU A 74 -0.33 -6.69 7.05
C LEU A 74 0.98 -6.89 6.29
N GLY A 75 1.58 -5.76 5.91
CA GLY A 75 2.97 -5.63 5.51
C GLY A 75 3.95 -5.74 6.69
N LEU A 76 5.18 -5.27 6.49
CA LEU A 76 6.17 -5.24 7.57
C LEU A 76 5.84 -4.11 8.54
N VAL A 77 5.38 -4.43 9.76
CA VAL A 77 5.05 -3.43 10.78
C VAL A 77 6.29 -3.06 11.58
N MET A 78 6.54 -1.76 11.74
CA MET A 78 7.68 -1.21 12.46
C MET A 78 7.31 -0.78 13.88
N GLY A 79 8.29 -0.83 14.80
CA GLY A 79 8.17 -0.27 16.15
C GLY A 79 7.58 -1.21 17.21
N VAL A 80 6.99 -2.36 16.83
CA VAL A 80 6.41 -3.34 17.77
C VAL A 80 6.47 -4.78 17.23
N GLY A 81 6.35 -5.77 18.13
CA GLY A 81 6.20 -7.19 17.80
C GLY A 81 7.49 -7.90 17.37
N LEU A 82 7.35 -9.02 16.65
CA LEU A 82 8.46 -9.93 16.27
C LEU A 82 9.65 -9.22 15.61
N VAL A 83 9.37 -8.13 14.89
CA VAL A 83 10.36 -7.31 14.17
C VAL A 83 11.12 -6.39 15.13
N ALA A 84 10.49 -5.91 16.20
CA ALA A 84 11.13 -5.15 17.27
C ALA A 84 11.95 -6.05 18.21
N ASP A 85 11.42 -7.23 18.55
CA ASP A 85 12.01 -8.12 19.56
C ASP A 85 13.30 -8.83 19.10
N ARG A 86 13.57 -8.89 17.80
CA ARG A 86 14.72 -9.61 17.23
C ARG A 86 15.93 -8.72 16.85
N GLY A 87 15.92 -7.45 17.27
CA GLY A 87 17.04 -6.51 17.15
C GLY A 87 17.20 -5.84 15.78
N GLN A 88 17.93 -4.71 15.75
CA GLN A 88 18.11 -3.82 14.58
C GLN A 88 18.67 -4.52 13.32
N ASN A 89 19.45 -5.59 13.49
CA ASN A 89 20.05 -6.32 12.37
C ASN A 89 18.99 -7.08 11.55
N LEU A 90 18.01 -7.71 12.20
CA LEU A 90 16.93 -8.41 11.50
C LEU A 90 15.95 -7.44 10.85
N GLN A 91 15.72 -6.25 11.43
CA GLN A 91 14.92 -5.20 10.77
C GLN A 91 15.56 -4.74 9.46
N THR A 92 16.87 -4.56 9.48
CA THR A 92 17.63 -4.13 8.31
C THR A 92 17.69 -5.26 7.26
N GLU A 93 17.84 -6.51 7.69
CA GLU A 93 17.86 -7.68 6.81
C GLU A 93 16.48 -7.99 6.23
N LEU A 94 15.41 -7.92 7.02
CA LEU A 94 14.03 -8.06 6.55
C LEU A 94 13.63 -6.89 5.65
N ALA A 95 14.03 -5.65 5.95
CA ALA A 95 13.78 -4.52 5.04
C ALA A 95 14.51 -4.67 3.69
N ARG A 96 15.70 -5.28 3.69
CA ARG A 96 16.49 -5.55 2.46
C ARG A 96 15.97 -6.75 1.67
N THR A 97 15.56 -7.81 2.36
CA THR A 97 15.14 -9.11 1.80
C THR A 97 13.66 -9.12 1.45
N ILE A 98 12.85 -8.47 2.29
CA ILE A 98 11.42 -8.27 2.14
C ILE A 98 11.25 -6.76 1.92
N ARG A 99 11.53 -6.27 0.71
CA ARG A 99 11.35 -4.85 0.33
C ARG A 99 9.85 -4.48 0.22
N LYS A 100 9.04 -4.94 1.16
CA LYS A 100 7.64 -4.57 1.34
C LYS A 100 7.61 -3.24 2.09
N THR A 101 6.61 -2.41 1.78
CA THR A 101 6.48 -1.11 2.43
C THR A 101 6.39 -1.29 3.94
N GLN A 102 7.25 -0.59 4.66
CA GLN A 102 7.21 -0.53 6.12
C GLN A 102 5.95 0.21 6.55
N LEU A 103 5.19 -0.39 7.47
CA LEU A 103 3.97 0.17 8.03
C LEU A 103 4.26 0.68 9.44
N PRO A 104 4.09 1.98 9.71
CA PRO A 104 4.07 2.50 11.07
C PRO A 104 2.95 1.84 11.88
N ILE A 105 3.17 1.61 13.18
CA ILE A 105 2.13 1.03 14.05
C ILE A 105 0.87 1.88 14.10
N ASP A 106 1.00 3.21 14.10
CA ASP A 106 -0.14 4.13 14.11
C ASP A 106 -1.04 3.96 12.88
N PHE A 107 -0.46 3.60 11.74
CA PHE A 107 -1.23 3.28 10.53
C PHE A 107 -2.05 2.00 10.72
N VAL A 108 -1.46 0.97 11.33
CA VAL A 108 -2.16 -0.29 11.62
C VAL A 108 -3.30 -0.07 12.61
N LEU A 109 -3.10 0.75 13.64
CA LEU A 109 -4.12 1.08 14.62
C LEU A 109 -5.28 1.86 13.99
N LYS A 110 -4.99 2.87 13.16
CA LYS A 110 -6.01 3.59 12.38
C LYS A 110 -6.77 2.68 11.43
N LEU A 111 -6.08 1.70 10.83
CA LEU A 111 -6.72 0.74 9.95
C LEU A 111 -7.68 -0.18 10.70
N LEU A 112 -7.30 -0.62 11.90
CA LEU A 112 -8.19 -1.40 12.78
C LEU A 112 -9.39 -0.59 13.26
N GLU A 113 -9.18 0.66 13.66
CA GLU A 113 -10.27 1.57 14.00
C GLU A 113 -11.23 1.74 12.81
N HIS A 114 -10.68 1.99 11.63
CA HIS A 114 -11.47 2.12 10.41
C HIS A 114 -12.22 0.83 10.07
N SER A 115 -11.62 -0.34 10.29
CA SER A 115 -12.28 -1.61 9.98
C SER A 115 -13.46 -1.89 10.92
N ILE A 116 -13.33 -1.54 12.19
CA ILE A 116 -14.40 -1.64 13.19
C ILE A 116 -15.54 -0.68 12.85
N LEU A 117 -15.23 0.57 12.50
CA LEU A 117 -16.24 1.61 12.28
C LEU A 117 -16.93 1.52 10.91
N PHE A 118 -16.22 1.09 9.86
CA PHE A 118 -16.69 1.26 8.48
C PHE A 118 -16.69 -0.02 7.62
N LEU A 119 -15.72 -0.93 7.83
CA LEU A 119 -15.53 -2.09 6.95
C LEU A 119 -16.19 -3.37 7.44
N SER A 120 -16.83 -3.36 8.61
CA SER A 120 -17.59 -4.50 9.15
C SER A 120 -18.86 -4.84 8.35
N LYS A 121 -18.99 -4.35 7.10
CA LYS A 121 -20.17 -4.50 6.27
C LYS A 121 -20.12 -5.80 5.48
N THR A 122 -21.29 -6.40 5.31
CA THR A 122 -21.58 -7.74 4.78
C THR A 122 -21.15 -8.03 3.34
N ASN A 123 -20.46 -7.11 2.66
CA ASN A 123 -20.08 -7.30 1.27
C ASN A 123 -18.82 -8.19 1.17
N PRO A 124 -18.86 -9.34 0.45
CA PRO A 124 -17.70 -10.21 0.28
C PRO A 124 -16.48 -9.53 -0.34
N ASP A 125 -16.66 -8.48 -1.13
CA ASP A 125 -15.54 -7.77 -1.77
C ASP A 125 -14.79 -6.84 -0.80
N ASP A 126 -15.42 -6.42 0.29
CA ASP A 126 -14.81 -5.59 1.33
C ASP A 126 -14.17 -6.43 2.46
N SER A 127 -14.23 -7.76 2.36
CA SER A 127 -13.76 -8.69 3.38
C SER A 127 -12.24 -8.78 3.52
N GLN A 128 -11.48 -8.12 2.63
CA GLN A 128 -10.02 -8.21 2.59
C GLN A 128 -9.37 -6.85 2.32
N VAL A 129 -8.46 -6.45 3.21
CA VAL A 129 -7.63 -5.25 3.04
C VAL A 129 -6.17 -5.64 2.92
N VAL A 130 -5.53 -5.24 1.82
CA VAL A 130 -4.12 -5.57 1.57
C VAL A 130 -3.24 -4.34 1.78
N THR A 131 -2.27 -4.47 2.68
CA THR A 131 -1.32 -3.40 3.01
C THR A 131 0.11 -3.84 2.72
N GLY A 132 1.06 -2.90 2.73
CA GLY A 132 2.47 -3.22 2.49
C GLY A 132 2.80 -3.54 1.03
N PHE A 133 1.83 -3.40 0.12
CA PHE A 133 2.03 -3.31 -1.32
C PHE A 133 2.32 -1.84 -1.66
N GLY A 134 3.53 -1.53 -2.12
CA GLY A 134 3.79 -0.25 -2.78
C GLY A 134 3.16 -0.19 -4.16
N CYS A 135 3.25 0.97 -4.83
CA CYS A 135 3.08 1.05 -6.30
C CYS A 135 3.93 -0.05 -6.95
N PHE A 136 3.49 -0.64 -8.07
CA PHE A 136 4.20 -1.76 -8.70
C PHE A 136 5.63 -1.39 -9.14
N ASP A 137 5.92 -0.11 -9.40
CA ASP A 137 7.27 0.41 -9.61
C ASP A 137 8.19 0.28 -8.37
N ALA A 138 7.61 0.27 -7.18
CA ALA A 138 8.32 0.07 -5.91
C ALA A 138 8.41 -1.41 -5.50
N LEU A 139 7.69 -2.31 -6.20
CA LEU A 139 7.89 -3.75 -6.03
C LEU A 139 9.26 -4.13 -6.57
N VAL A 140 9.93 -5.06 -5.89
CA VAL A 140 11.18 -5.66 -6.37
C VAL A 140 10.96 -6.16 -7.79
N ASP A 141 12.00 -6.08 -8.62
CA ASP A 141 12.05 -6.81 -9.88
C ASP A 141 12.17 -8.33 -9.62
N ASP A 142 11.23 -8.85 -8.84
CA ASP A 142 11.07 -10.25 -8.54
C ASP A 142 10.13 -10.83 -9.61
N PRO A 143 10.65 -11.67 -10.51
CA PRO A 143 9.85 -12.27 -11.56
C PRO A 143 8.68 -13.08 -11.02
N THR A 144 8.67 -13.53 -9.76
CA THR A 144 7.53 -14.28 -9.20
C THR A 144 6.33 -13.40 -8.89
N ILE A 145 6.53 -12.12 -8.56
CA ILE A 145 5.44 -11.17 -8.28
C ILE A 145 5.07 -10.44 -9.57
N ARG A 146 6.06 -9.93 -10.33
CA ARG A 146 5.81 -9.17 -11.56
C ARG A 146 5.18 -10.00 -12.68
N ARG A 147 5.42 -11.32 -12.72
CA ARG A 147 4.83 -12.22 -13.73
C ARG A 147 3.61 -12.99 -13.21
N ASP A 148 3.16 -12.71 -11.98
CA ASP A 148 1.95 -13.34 -11.46
C ASP A 148 0.72 -12.77 -12.18
N ARG A 149 0.06 -13.60 -12.99
CA ARG A 149 -1.13 -13.20 -13.75
C ARG A 149 -2.29 -12.77 -12.85
N ARG A 150 -2.31 -13.19 -11.58
CA ARG A 150 -3.32 -12.76 -10.60
C ARG A 150 -3.18 -11.28 -10.26
N LEU A 151 -2.01 -10.69 -10.45
CA LEU A 151 -1.75 -9.26 -10.30
C LEU A 151 -1.88 -8.52 -11.64
N GLY A 152 -2.24 -9.21 -12.72
CA GLY A 152 -2.29 -8.68 -14.08
C GLY A 152 -3.16 -7.45 -14.28
N THR A 153 -4.27 -7.32 -13.57
CA THR A 153 -5.12 -6.10 -13.62
C THR A 153 -4.49 -4.92 -12.90
N LYS A 154 -3.77 -5.13 -11.79
CA LYS A 154 -2.99 -4.07 -11.15
C LYS A 154 -1.78 -3.68 -11.99
N ILE A 155 -1.19 -4.63 -12.70
CA ILE A 155 -0.15 -4.41 -13.71
C ILE A 155 -0.72 -3.58 -14.86
N ALA A 156 -1.88 -3.95 -15.42
CA ALA A 156 -2.49 -3.28 -16.56
C ALA A 156 -3.11 -1.92 -16.23
N GLU A 157 -3.77 -1.75 -15.07
CA GLU A 157 -4.20 -0.44 -14.56
C GLU A 157 -3.01 0.51 -14.43
N MET A 158 -1.88 -0.02 -13.98
CA MET A 158 -0.66 0.77 -13.88
C MET A 158 -0.01 1.00 -15.24
N GLU A 159 0.14 0.01 -16.12
CA GLU A 159 0.66 0.19 -17.48
C GLU A 159 -0.20 1.17 -18.29
N ALA A 160 -1.52 1.19 -18.09
CA ALA A 160 -2.41 2.20 -18.64
C ALA A 160 -2.17 3.59 -18.00
N THR A 161 -1.90 3.62 -16.69
CA THR A 161 -1.45 4.84 -15.99
C THR A 161 -0.06 5.29 -16.48
N THR A 162 0.81 4.35 -16.88
CA THR A 162 2.18 4.54 -17.36
C THR A 162 2.24 4.82 -18.88
N ALA A 163 1.20 4.49 -19.63
CA ALA A 163 1.05 4.81 -21.05
C ALA A 163 0.39 6.19 -21.28
N SER A 164 -0.22 6.77 -20.25
CA SER A 164 -0.77 8.15 -20.24
C SER A 164 0.30 9.24 -20.03
N LEU A 165 1.57 8.88 -20.13
CA LEU A 165 2.70 9.63 -19.59
C LEU A 165 3.42 10.45 -20.65
N SER A 166 3.00 11.70 -20.83
CA SER A 166 3.79 12.69 -21.57
C SER A 166 3.90 14.08 -20.94
N ALA A 167 3.30 14.34 -19.77
CA ALA A 167 3.54 15.60 -19.02
C ALA A 167 3.13 15.51 -17.53
N SER A 168 2.07 14.74 -17.23
CA SER A 168 1.52 14.57 -15.88
C SER A 168 2.45 13.88 -14.84
N ASP A 169 3.49 13.15 -15.26
CA ASP A 169 4.39 12.45 -14.32
C ASP A 169 5.34 13.36 -13.58
N ARG A 170 5.82 14.41 -14.25
CA ARG A 170 6.76 15.31 -13.62
C ARG A 170 6.06 16.04 -12.47
N THR A 171 4.82 16.45 -12.68
CA THR A 171 3.93 17.00 -11.65
C THR A 171 3.75 16.03 -10.47
N ARG A 172 3.39 14.76 -10.72
CA ARG A 172 3.19 13.77 -9.63
C ARG A 172 4.48 13.38 -8.90
N PHE A 173 5.59 13.28 -9.62
CA PHE A 173 6.91 13.00 -9.05
C PHE A 173 7.36 14.12 -8.11
N LEU A 174 7.21 15.38 -8.53
CA LEU A 174 7.56 16.55 -7.72
C LEU A 174 6.64 16.71 -6.50
N LEU A 175 5.33 16.46 -6.65
CA LEU A 175 4.38 16.40 -5.53
C LEU A 175 4.76 15.31 -4.51
N ARG A 176 5.17 14.14 -4.99
CA ARG A 176 5.62 13.03 -4.14
C ARG A 176 6.92 13.37 -3.42
N GLN A 177 7.85 14.05 -4.09
CA GLN A 177 9.10 14.49 -3.49
C GLN A 177 8.86 15.52 -2.37
N LEU A 178 7.94 16.47 -2.58
CA LEU A 178 7.49 17.42 -1.56
C LEU A 178 6.78 16.73 -0.39
N ALA A 179 5.87 15.79 -0.66
CA ALA A 179 5.14 15.07 0.39
C ALA A 179 6.04 14.18 1.27
N LEU A 180 7.11 13.61 0.70
CA LEU A 180 8.03 12.72 1.40
C LEU A 180 9.16 13.45 2.14
N LYS A 181 9.63 14.58 1.60
CA LYS A 181 10.79 15.32 2.12
C LYS A 181 10.44 16.69 2.73
N GLY A 182 9.18 17.10 2.70
CA GLY A 182 8.71 18.46 3.03
C GLY A 182 9.24 19.05 4.33
N SER A 183 9.38 18.24 5.38
CA SER A 183 9.90 18.69 6.69
C SER A 183 11.43 18.68 6.82
N THR A 184 12.14 18.20 5.79
CA THR A 184 13.60 17.98 5.79
C THR A 184 14.32 18.75 4.67
N LEU A 185 13.58 19.47 3.83
CA LEU A 185 14.13 20.22 2.69
C LEU A 185 14.68 21.57 3.13
N ASP A 186 15.85 21.93 2.60
CA ASP A 186 16.37 23.29 2.70
C ASP A 186 15.53 24.26 1.85
N THR A 187 15.53 25.54 2.21
CA THR A 187 14.73 26.59 1.57
C THR A 187 15.07 26.72 0.08
N SER A 188 16.34 26.55 -0.28
CA SER A 188 16.79 26.57 -1.68
C SER A 188 16.25 25.38 -2.47
N GLU A 189 16.31 24.16 -1.90
CA GLU A 189 15.81 22.95 -2.55
C GLU A 189 14.29 22.96 -2.69
N ALA A 190 13.58 23.43 -1.66
CA ALA A 190 12.14 23.59 -1.68
C ALA A 190 11.70 24.57 -2.76
N SER A 191 12.43 25.68 -2.94
CA SER A 191 12.16 26.66 -4.00
C SER A 191 12.30 26.01 -5.38
N THR A 192 13.39 25.28 -5.65
CA THR A 192 13.61 24.65 -6.95
C THR A 192 12.51 23.64 -7.28
N ILE A 193 12.15 22.76 -6.34
CA ILE A 193 11.13 21.72 -6.56
C ILE A 193 9.75 22.34 -6.77
N THR A 194 9.40 23.39 -6.01
CA THR A 194 8.11 24.07 -6.13
C THR A 194 7.99 24.84 -7.44
N SER A 195 9.07 25.50 -7.88
CA SER A 195 9.12 26.18 -9.18
C SER A 195 8.95 25.21 -10.34
N GLU A 196 9.65 24.06 -10.31
CA GLU A 196 9.49 23.03 -11.35
C GLU A 196 8.07 22.44 -11.36
N LEU A 197 7.45 22.30 -10.20
CA LEU A 197 6.08 21.80 -10.08
C LEU A 197 5.09 22.79 -10.72
N LEU A 198 5.21 24.08 -10.40
CA LEU A 198 4.35 25.13 -10.95
C LEU A 198 4.47 25.20 -12.48
N ILE A 199 5.68 25.11 -13.01
CA ILE A 199 5.93 25.12 -14.45
C ILE A 199 5.29 23.92 -15.12
N SER A 200 5.40 22.74 -14.51
CA SER A 200 4.76 21.52 -15.03
C SER A 200 3.23 21.66 -15.05
N GLN A 201 2.64 22.23 -14.00
CA GLN A 201 1.19 22.45 -13.95
C GLN A 201 0.69 23.50 -14.94
N ILE A 202 1.44 24.60 -15.12
CA ILE A 202 1.09 25.64 -16.09
C ILE A 202 1.21 25.10 -17.52
N ALA A 203 2.29 24.36 -17.80
CA ALA A 203 2.49 23.70 -19.09
C ALA A 203 1.33 22.74 -19.41
N ASP A 204 0.90 21.94 -18.43
CA ASP A 204 -0.25 21.05 -18.54
C ASP A 204 -1.56 21.84 -18.78
N LEU A 205 -1.80 22.90 -18.00
CA LEU A 205 -3.03 23.70 -18.06
C LEU A 205 -3.24 24.37 -19.42
N PHE A 206 -2.15 24.84 -20.04
CA PHE A 206 -2.19 25.55 -21.33
C PHE A 206 -1.78 24.67 -22.52
N GLY A 207 -1.53 23.37 -22.31
CA GLY A 207 -1.11 22.44 -23.37
C GLY A 207 0.21 22.82 -24.03
N MET A 208 1.12 23.45 -23.29
CA MET A 208 2.43 23.90 -23.76
C MET A 208 3.54 22.96 -23.28
N GLN A 209 4.71 22.99 -23.92
CA GLN A 209 5.87 22.27 -23.40
C GLN A 209 6.49 23.05 -22.23
N ALA A 210 6.85 22.36 -21.15
CA ALA A 210 7.48 22.96 -19.96
C ALA A 210 8.78 23.72 -20.26
N THR A 211 9.47 23.38 -21.34
CA THR A 211 10.68 24.08 -21.84
C THR A 211 10.39 25.44 -22.47
N ALA A 212 9.14 25.74 -22.80
CA ALA A 212 8.72 27.00 -23.39
C ALA A 212 8.40 28.08 -22.32
N ILE A 213 8.38 27.71 -21.04
CA ILE A 213 8.10 28.61 -19.92
C ILE A 213 9.44 29.15 -19.39
N ASP A 214 9.64 30.45 -19.55
CA ASP A 214 10.81 31.15 -19.03
C ASP A 214 10.61 31.48 -17.55
N GLN A 215 11.59 31.08 -16.73
CA GLN A 215 11.58 31.24 -15.28
C GLN A 215 12.13 32.59 -14.81
N SER A 216 12.76 33.35 -15.71
CA SER A 216 13.66 34.44 -15.33
C SER A 216 13.22 35.82 -15.81
N THR A 217 12.57 35.92 -16.97
CA THR A 217 12.34 37.22 -17.63
C THR A 217 10.90 37.50 -18.03
N VAL A 218 10.02 36.48 -18.08
CA VAL A 218 8.65 36.64 -18.59
C VAL A 218 7.61 36.47 -17.47
N PRO A 219 6.77 37.49 -17.19
CA PRO A 219 5.68 37.38 -16.22
C PRO A 219 4.62 36.35 -16.63
N LEU A 220 4.05 35.63 -15.65
CA LEU A 220 3.01 34.61 -15.86
C LEU A 220 1.80 35.03 -16.72
N PRO A 221 1.28 36.28 -16.65
CA PRO A 221 0.19 36.72 -17.52
C PRO A 221 0.49 36.62 -19.02
N HIS A 222 1.77 36.62 -19.41
CA HIS A 222 2.18 36.43 -20.80
C HIS A 222 1.81 35.05 -21.36
N TYR A 223 1.60 34.07 -20.48
CA TYR A 223 1.19 32.70 -20.82
C TYR A 223 -0.33 32.47 -20.74
N GLY A 224 -1.13 33.53 -20.60
CA GLY A 224 -2.59 33.42 -20.51
C GLY A 224 -3.14 33.18 -19.10
N MET A 225 -2.28 33.29 -18.07
CA MET A 225 -2.70 33.31 -16.66
C MET A 225 -3.33 34.66 -16.31
N GLU A 226 -4.58 34.86 -16.71
CA GLU A 226 -5.38 36.02 -16.29
C GLU A 226 -6.20 35.70 -15.04
N SER A 227 -6.66 36.76 -14.35
CA SER A 227 -7.39 36.66 -13.09
C SER A 227 -8.70 35.85 -13.15
N LEU A 228 -9.16 35.48 -14.35
CA LEU A 228 -10.35 34.65 -14.59
C LEU A 228 -10.07 33.13 -14.53
N VAL A 229 -8.81 32.71 -14.69
CA VAL A 229 -8.38 31.29 -14.66
C VAL A 229 -7.96 30.87 -13.24
N ALA A 230 -7.78 31.82 -12.33
CA ALA A 230 -7.28 31.62 -10.97
C ALA A 230 -8.37 31.40 -9.89
N VAL A 231 -9.61 31.09 -10.28
CA VAL A 231 -10.76 30.83 -9.38
C VAL A 231 -11.15 29.36 -9.39
#